data_AF-A0A432JUA6-F1
#
_entry.id   AF-A0A432JUA6-F1
#
_cell.length_a   1.000
_cell.length_b   1.000
_cell.length_c   1.000
_cell.angle_alpha   90.00
_cell.angle_beta   90.00
_cell.angle_gamma   90.00
#
_symmetry.space_group_name_H-M   'P 1'
#
loop_
_entity.id
_entity.type
_entity.pdbx_description
1 polymer ?
#
loop_
_entity_poly.entity_id
_entity_poly.type
_entity_poly.pdbx_seq_one_letter_code
_entity_poly.pdbx_strand_id
1 'polypeptide(L)'
;MGSRRSINGQVRPLESHVLGSWHTPLQDGVLTRHAVTGEPVATVSSGGVDFAATARYAREVGGPTRPTLPMPRERWWRLQPERWTSRP
;
A
#
# COMPACT_ATOMS: atom_id res chain seq x y z
N MET A 1 -1.02 -8.82 -33.72
CA MET A 1 -2.41 -8.48 -33.36
C MET A 1 -2.63 -8.89 -31.90
N GLY A 2 -2.20 -8.06 -30.94
CA GLY A 2 -2.26 -8.41 -29.52
C GLY A 2 -3.63 -8.09 -28.96
N SER A 3 -4.37 -9.12 -28.54
CA SER A 3 -5.61 -8.97 -27.77
C SER A 3 -5.36 -8.10 -26.55
N ARG A 4 -5.77 -6.83 -26.62
CA ARG A 4 -6.03 -6.04 -25.41
C ARG A 4 -7.21 -6.74 -24.75
N ARG A 5 -6.94 -7.52 -23.70
CA ARG A 5 -7.99 -8.03 -22.83
C ARG A 5 -8.83 -6.83 -22.40
N SER A 6 -10.04 -6.72 -22.93
CA SER A 6 -11.02 -5.77 -22.44
C SER A 6 -11.28 -6.14 -20.99
N ILE A 7 -10.70 -5.38 -20.06
CA ILE A 7 -11.04 -5.46 -18.65
C ILE A 7 -12.42 -4.82 -18.52
N ASN A 8 -13.46 -5.50 -19.00
CA ASN A 8 -14.83 -5.09 -18.74
C ASN A 8 -14.94 -4.89 -17.22
N GLY A 9 -15.38 -3.70 -16.80
CA GLY A 9 -15.39 -3.19 -15.43
C GLY A 9 -16.20 -4.02 -14.45
N GLN A 10 -15.72 -5.24 -14.18
CA GLN A 10 -16.15 -6.10 -13.11
C GLN A 10 -15.61 -5.47 -11.83
N VAL A 11 -16.38 -4.53 -11.30
CA VAL A 11 -16.13 -3.91 -10.00
C VAL A 11 -16.16 -5.01 -8.96
N ARG A 12 -14.98 -5.35 -8.43
CA ARG A 12 -14.82 -6.31 -7.35
C ARG A 12 -14.40 -5.60 -6.07
N PRO A 13 -14.85 -6.08 -4.89
CA PRO A 13 -14.33 -5.60 -3.63
C PRO A 13 -12.85 -5.94 -3.50
N LEU A 14 -12.05 -4.95 -3.10
CA LEU A 14 -10.64 -5.12 -2.82
C LEU A 14 -10.46 -5.63 -1.39
N GLU A 15 -9.67 -6.69 -1.25
CA GLU A 15 -9.30 -7.24 0.06
C GLU A 15 -8.21 -6.39 0.73
N SER A 16 -8.31 -6.24 2.04
CA SER A 16 -7.32 -5.54 2.86
C SER A 16 -6.43 -6.55 3.57
N HIS A 17 -5.11 -6.44 3.44
CA HIS A 17 -4.19 -7.34 4.15
C HIS A 17 -3.85 -6.79 5.55
N VAL A 18 -4.46 -7.39 6.58
CA VAL A 18 -4.33 -6.95 7.98
C VAL A 18 -4.03 -8.14 8.88
N LEU A 19 -3.31 -7.93 9.98
CA LEU A 19 -2.94 -8.99 10.93
C LEU A 19 -2.23 -10.21 10.29
N GLY A 20 -1.57 -10.03 9.14
CA GLY A 20 -0.93 -11.12 8.41
C GLY A 20 -1.89 -12.01 7.61
N SER A 21 -3.12 -11.55 7.35
CA SER A 21 -4.13 -12.28 6.58
C SER A 21 -4.91 -11.36 5.64
N TRP A 22 -5.47 -11.93 4.57
CA TRP A 22 -6.37 -11.21 3.66
C TRP A 22 -7.76 -11.11 4.29
N HIS A 23 -8.24 -9.88 4.46
CA HIS A 23 -9.56 -9.57 5.00
C HIS A 23 -10.47 -9.08 3.87
N THR A 24 -11.50 -9.88 3.56
CA THR A 24 -12.55 -9.52 2.61
C THR A 24 -13.52 -8.54 3.27
N PRO A 25 -13.81 -7.38 2.66
CA PRO A 25 -14.74 -6.41 3.24
C PRO A 25 -16.17 -6.96 3.26
N LEU A 26 -16.87 -6.81 4.39
CA LEU A 26 -18.27 -7.22 4.56
C LEU A 26 -19.29 -6.24 3.95
N GLN A 27 -18.86 -5.03 3.64
CA GLN A 27 -19.75 -3.92 3.26
C GLN A 27 -19.37 -3.37 1.89
N ASP A 28 -20.38 -2.95 1.13
CA ASP A 28 -20.18 -2.28 -0.16
C ASP A 28 -19.31 -1.03 0.05
N GLY A 29 -18.11 -1.09 -0.52
CA GLY A 29 -17.10 -0.05 -0.38
C GLY A 29 -17.29 1.14 -1.31
N VAL A 30 -16.39 2.10 -1.19
CA VAL A 30 -16.32 3.26 -2.08
C VAL A 30 -15.83 2.80 -3.46
N LEU A 31 -16.58 3.18 -4.50
CA LEU A 31 -16.21 2.88 -5.88
C LEU A 31 -14.97 3.68 -6.29
N THR A 32 -13.88 2.98 -6.59
CA THR A 32 -12.64 3.54 -7.11
C THR A 32 -12.67 3.49 -8.64
N ARG A 33 -12.34 4.63 -9.27
CA ARG A 33 -12.34 4.82 -10.73
C ARG A 33 -10.92 5.01 -11.24
N HIS A 34 -10.70 4.63 -12.49
CA HIS A 34 -9.45 4.86 -13.19
C HIS A 34 -9.21 6.37 -13.35
N ALA A 35 -8.06 6.87 -12.89
CA ALA A 35 -7.77 8.30 -12.82
C ALA A 35 -7.79 9.01 -14.19
N VAL A 36 -7.52 8.28 -15.28
CA VAL A 36 -7.47 8.85 -16.64
C VAL A 36 -8.76 8.67 -17.43
N THR A 37 -9.50 7.57 -17.24
CA THR A 37 -10.67 7.22 -18.07
C THR A 37 -12.00 7.37 -17.34
N GLY A 38 -11.99 7.48 -16.00
CA GLY A 38 -13.19 7.54 -15.16
C GLY A 38 -13.94 6.20 -15.02
N GLU A 39 -13.46 5.15 -15.69
CA GLU A 39 -14.08 3.83 -15.64
C GLU A 39 -13.95 3.20 -14.24
N PRO A 40 -14.98 2.52 -13.73
CA PRO A 40 -14.90 1.79 -12.47
C PRO A 40 -13.84 0.68 -12.49
N VAL A 41 -13.01 0.59 -11.44
CA VAL A 41 -11.94 -0.42 -11.32
C VAL A 41 -12.21 -1.39 -10.18
N ALA A 42 -12.61 -0.90 -8.99
CA ALA A 42 -12.83 -1.74 -7.80
C ALA A 42 -13.67 -1.00 -6.75
N THR A 43 -14.19 -1.72 -5.76
CA THR A 43 -14.74 -1.13 -4.52
C THR A 43 -13.77 -1.32 -3.37
N VAL A 44 -13.55 -0.27 -2.59
CA VAL A 44 -12.62 -0.30 -1.44
C VAL A 44 -13.40 0.01 -0.17
N SER A 45 -13.29 -0.87 0.82
CA SER A 45 -13.87 -0.65 2.14
C SER A 45 -12.86 -1.01 3.21
N SER A 46 -12.82 -0.21 4.27
CA SER A 46 -12.12 -0.54 5.51
C SER A 46 -13.09 -0.97 6.62
N GLY A 47 -14.36 -1.17 6.28
CA GLY A 47 -15.37 -1.68 7.22
C GLY A 47 -14.97 -3.06 7.75
N GLY A 48 -14.98 -3.23 9.07
CA GLY A 48 -14.59 -4.47 9.73
C GLY A 48 -13.10 -4.60 10.06
N VAL A 49 -12.26 -3.65 9.63
CA VAL A 49 -10.84 -3.66 10.01
C VAL A 49 -10.66 -3.12 11.44
N ASP A 50 -10.12 -3.95 12.34
CA ASP A 50 -9.66 -3.49 13.65
C ASP A 50 -8.27 -2.84 13.51
N PHE A 51 -8.27 -1.51 13.43
CA PHE A 51 -7.04 -0.72 13.33
C PHE A 51 -6.17 -0.79 14.59
N ALA A 52 -6.76 -0.95 15.77
CA ALA A 52 -6.01 -1.04 17.02
C ALA A 52 -5.24 -2.36 17.10
N ALA A 53 -5.92 -3.47 16.78
CA ALA A 53 -5.29 -4.78 16.64
C ALA A 53 -4.23 -4.76 15.53
N THR A 54 -4.51 -4.12 14.40
CA THR A 54 -3.55 -4.00 13.29
C THR A 54 -2.28 -3.27 13.71
N ALA A 55 -2.41 -2.14 14.43
CA ALA A 55 -1.28 -1.39 14.94
C ALA A 55 -0.50 -2.16 16.02
N ARG A 56 -1.19 -2.95 16.86
CA ARG A 56 -0.56 -3.83 17.84
C ARG A 56 0.26 -4.93 17.15
N TYR A 57 -0.35 -5.64 16.21
CA TYR A 57 0.31 -6.68 15.42
C TYR A 57 1.52 -6.15 14.66
N ALA A 58 1.42 -4.95 14.06
CA ALA A 58 2.55 -4.32 13.37
C ALA A 58 3.74 -4.05 14.31
N ARG A 59 3.50 -3.70 15.58
CA ARG A 59 4.56 -3.51 16.59
C ARG A 59 5.13 -4.85 17.07
N GLU A 60 4.26 -5.82 17.33
CA GLU A 60 4.65 -7.14 17.85
C GLU A 60 5.40 -7.99 16.81
N VAL A 61 5.02 -7.92 15.53
CA VAL A 61 5.63 -8.70 14.45
C VAL A 61 6.63 -7.86 13.65
N GLY A 62 6.26 -6.64 13.26
CA GLY A 62 7.12 -5.80 12.39
C GLY A 62 8.30 -5.17 13.12
N GLY A 63 8.20 -4.94 14.43
CA GLY A 63 9.26 -4.35 15.25
C GLY A 63 10.46 -5.30 15.45
N PRO A 64 10.28 -6.46 16.09
CA PRO A 64 11.38 -7.38 16.40
C PRO A 64 11.90 -8.15 15.18
N THR A 65 11.11 -8.31 14.12
CA THR A 65 11.50 -9.06 12.91
C THR A 65 12.23 -8.22 11.86
N ARG A 66 12.50 -6.93 12.12
CA ARG A 66 13.33 -6.14 11.22
C ARG A 66 14.80 -6.33 11.62
N PRO A 67 15.59 -7.20 10.94
CA PRO A 67 17.02 -7.07 11.06
C PRO A 67 17.34 -5.63 10.65
N THR A 68 18.07 -4.89 11.49
CA THR A 68 18.72 -3.65 11.10
C THR A 68 19.56 -3.99 9.89
N LEU A 69 19.03 -3.80 8.68
CA LEU A 69 19.86 -3.73 7.49
C LEU A 69 20.72 -2.50 7.74
N PRO A 70 22.05 -2.65 7.94
CA PRO A 70 22.89 -1.48 8.04
C PRO A 70 22.74 -0.75 6.70
N MET A 71 22.06 0.40 6.73
CA MET A 71 22.01 1.30 5.60
C MET A 71 23.44 1.84 5.46
N PRO A 72 24.21 1.42 4.44
CA PRO A 72 25.63 1.71 4.42
C PRO A 72 25.84 3.21 4.29
N ARG A 73 26.65 3.80 5.19
CA ARG A 73 26.94 5.25 5.25
C ARG A 73 27.45 5.80 3.93
N GLU A 74 28.10 4.97 3.13
CA GLU A 74 28.62 5.24 1.80
C GLU A 74 27.56 5.28 0.67
N ARG A 75 26.28 5.05 0.96
CA ARG A 75 25.18 5.16 -0.03
C ARG A 75 24.43 6.50 0.01
N TRP A 76 24.68 7.32 1.03
CA TRP A 76 23.96 8.57 1.29
C TRP A 76 24.28 9.69 0.30
N TRP A 77 25.53 9.78 -0.16
CA TRP A 77 25.97 10.88 -1.04
C TRP A 77 25.39 10.81 -2.47
N ARG A 78 24.88 9.64 -2.90
CA ARG A 78 24.30 9.46 -4.25
C ARG A 78 22.89 10.01 -4.41
N LEU A 79 22.19 10.30 -3.32
CA LEU A 79 20.75 10.60 -3.36
C LEU A 79 20.40 12.05 -3.02
N GLN A 80 21.37 12.88 -2.61
CA GLN A 80 21.15 14.27 -2.18
C GLN A 80 22.39 15.19 -2.41
N PRO A 81 22.86 15.40 -3.66
CA PRO A 81 24.05 16.23 -3.89
C PRO A 81 23.84 17.71 -3.50
N GLU A 82 22.62 18.24 -3.60
CA GLU A 82 22.36 19.69 -3.43
C GLU A 82 22.09 20.13 -1.98
N ARG A 83 22.05 19.20 -1.02
CA ARG A 83 21.63 19.51 0.36
C ARG A 83 22.78 19.91 1.30
N TRP A 84 24.03 20.00 0.81
CA TRP A 84 25.21 20.18 1.67
C TRP A 84 25.99 21.48 1.47
N THR A 85 25.66 22.33 0.48
CA THR A 85 26.30 23.64 0.29
C THR A 85 25.56 24.79 0.98
N SER A 86 24.55 24.50 1.80
CA SER A 86 23.80 25.53 2.52
C SER A 86 23.60 25.17 3.98
N ARG A 87 24.68 25.29 4.75
CA ARG A 87 24.61 25.80 6.13
C ARG A 87 25.75 26.83 6.28
N PRO A 88 25.49 27.95 6.99
CA PRO A 88 26.46 29.03 7.16
C PRO A 88 27.72 28.58 7.92
#